data_AF-A0A7K4B9I1-F1
#
_entry.id   AF-A0A7K4B9I1-F1
#
_cell.length_a   1.000
_cell.length_b   1.000
_cell.length_c   1.000
_cell.angle_alpha   90.00
_cell.angle_beta   90.00
_cell.angle_gamma   90.00
#
_symmetry.space_group_name_H-M   'P 1'
#
loop_
_entity.id
_entity.type
_entity.pdbx_description
1 polymer ?
#
loop_
_entity_poly.entity_id
_entity_poly.type
_entity_poly.pdbx_seq_one_letter_code
_entity_poly.pdbx_strand_id
1 'polypeptide(L)'
;MSEEFPRYGPLRLPEYFFLKTPEKCHRLRVPWLYVKAFTEVIDSPQGCRSVPISWNHMPGPKITRKISTGTALHILGWAKEEGWIE
;
A
#
# COMPACT_ATOMS: atom_id res chain seq x y z
N MET A 1 1.98 5.21 -26.08
CA MET A 1 1.10 6.15 -25.34
C MET A 1 1.59 6.15 -23.91
N SER A 2 2.33 7.17 -23.51
CA SER A 2 2.80 7.32 -22.13
C SER A 2 1.67 8.00 -21.35
N GLU A 3 1.01 7.27 -20.45
CA GLU A 3 0.09 7.89 -19.50
C GLU A 3 0.89 8.91 -18.68
N GLU A 4 0.67 10.19 -18.95
CA GLU A 4 1.17 11.27 -18.10
C GLU A 4 0.48 11.13 -16.75
N PHE A 5 1.21 10.58 -15.77
CA PHE A 5 0.82 10.67 -14.37
C PHE A 5 0.54 12.15 -14.07
N PRO A 6 -0.65 12.51 -13.56
CA PRO A 6 -0.97 13.90 -13.33
C PRO A 6 0.04 14.47 -12.33
N ARG A 7 0.67 15.59 -12.69
CA ARG A 7 1.59 16.33 -11.83
C ARG A 7 0.78 17.03 -10.72
N TYR A 8 0.32 16.25 -9.76
CA TYR A 8 -0.18 16.78 -8.51
C TYR A 8 0.99 17.49 -7.79
N GLY A 9 0.71 18.60 -7.09
CA GLY A 9 1.66 19.24 -6.15
C GLY A 9 2.18 18.24 -5.11
N PRO A 10 3.04 18.61 -4.14
CA PRO A 10 3.71 17.64 -3.26
C PRO A 10 2.71 16.62 -2.71
N LEU A 11 2.72 15.42 -3.30
CA LEU A 11 1.71 14.41 -3.07
C LEU A 11 1.80 14.07 -1.58
N ARG A 12 0.74 14.37 -0.81
CA ARG A 12 0.74 13.90 0.57
C ARG A 12 0.76 12.38 0.51
N LEU A 13 1.69 11.83 1.27
CA LEU A 13 1.80 10.40 1.45
C LEU A 13 0.47 9.88 2.02
N PRO A 14 -0.03 8.73 1.55
CA PRO A 14 -1.28 8.15 2.02
C PRO A 14 -1.26 7.94 3.54
N GLU A 15 -2.33 8.38 4.21
CA GLU A 15 -2.53 8.14 5.65
C GLU A 15 -2.99 6.69 5.93
N TYR A 16 -3.71 6.08 4.98
CA TYR A 16 -4.24 4.73 5.10
C TYR A 16 -3.96 3.87 3.87
N PHE A 17 -3.61 2.62 4.14
CA PHE A 17 -3.53 1.55 3.15
C PHE A 17 -4.61 0.50 3.45
N PHE A 18 -5.17 -0.08 2.40
CA PHE A 18 -6.20 -1.10 2.47
C PHE A 18 -5.69 -2.36 1.80
N LEU A 19 -5.37 -3.37 2.61
CA LEU A 19 -4.89 -4.67 2.15
C LEU A 19 -6.04 -5.68 2.21
N LYS A 20 -6.40 -6.26 1.07
CA LYS A 20 -7.47 -7.26 0.97
C LYS A 20 -6.90 -8.65 0.93
N THR A 21 -6.92 -9.38 2.04
CA THR A 21 -6.67 -10.83 2.04
C THR A 21 -7.94 -11.58 1.66
N PRO A 22 -7.86 -12.89 1.33
CA PRO A 22 -9.05 -13.71 1.09
C PRO A 22 -10.05 -13.70 2.26
N GLU A 23 -9.55 -13.53 3.48
CA GLU A 23 -10.35 -13.59 4.70
C GLU A 23 -10.92 -12.22 5.11
N LYS A 24 -10.17 -11.12 4.90
CA LYS A 24 -10.56 -9.79 5.41
C LYS A 24 -9.91 -8.63 4.66
N CYS A 25 -10.55 -7.47 4.70
CA CYS A 25 -9.93 -6.20 4.36
C CYS A 25 -9.31 -5.55 5.61
N HIS A 26 -8.00 -5.36 5.61
CA HIS A 26 -7.25 -4.71 6.68
C HIS A 26 -7.00 -3.23 6.34
N ARG A 27 -7.34 -2.34 7.27
CA ARG A 27 -6.95 -0.93 7.21
C ARG A 27 -5.66 -0.75 8.00
N LEU A 28 -4.64 -0.21 7.34
CA LEU A 28 -3.31 0.00 7.89
C LEU A 28 -3.05 1.50 7.94
N ARG A 29 -2.83 2.04 9.14
CA ARG A 29 -2.43 3.43 9.35
C ARG A 29 -0.91 3.50 9.46
N VAL A 30 -0.25 3.62 8.30
CA VAL A 30 1.21 3.63 8.22
C VAL A 30 1.73 5.02 8.58
N PRO A 31 2.58 5.19 9.60
CA PRO A 31 3.14 6.48 9.95
C PRO A 31 3.96 7.05 8.79
N TRP A 32 3.91 8.37 8.60
CA TRP A 32 4.52 9.06 7.46
C TRP A 32 6.01 8.72 7.22
N LEU A 33 6.76 8.48 8.30
CA LEU A 33 8.17 8.07 8.25
C LEU A 33 8.39 6.74 7.52
N TYR A 34 7.42 5.83 7.58
CA TYR A 34 7.50 4.49 7.01
C TYR A 34 6.80 4.36 5.65
N VAL A 35 6.00 5.35 5.24
CA VAL A 35 5.21 5.24 4.01
C VAL A 35 6.09 5.01 2.79
N LYS A 36 7.25 5.66 2.69
CA LYS A 36 8.17 5.46 1.55
C LYS A 36 8.67 4.02 1.48
N ALA A 37 9.20 3.50 2.59
CA ALA A 37 9.66 2.11 2.67
C ALA A 37 8.52 1.13 2.39
N PHE A 38 7.32 1.41 2.91
CA PHE A 38 6.13 0.60 2.68
C PHE A 38 5.75 0.55 1.19
N THR A 39 5.79 1.69 0.49
CA THR A 39 5.54 1.73 -0.95
C THR A 39 6.62 1.00 -1.75
N GLU A 40 7.88 1.05 -1.34
CA GLU A 40 8.97 0.29 -1.99
C GLU A 40 8.77 -1.22 -1.84
N VAL A 41 8.29 -1.70 -0.69
CA VAL A 41 7.92 -3.11 -0.49
C VAL A 41 6.79 -3.52 -1.44
N ILE A 42 5.76 -2.68 -1.61
CA ILE A 42 4.66 -2.94 -2.55
C ILE A 42 5.17 -3.02 -4.00
N ASP A 43 6.13 -2.17 -4.34
CA ASP A 43 6.62 -2.00 -5.72
C ASP A 43 7.75 -2.97 -6.08
N SER A 44 8.34 -3.61 -5.07
CA SER A 44 9.41 -4.59 -5.24
C SER A 44 9.03 -5.71 -6.23
N PRO A 45 10.02 -6.27 -6.96
CA PRO A 45 9.81 -7.45 -7.78
C PRO A 45 9.27 -8.58 -6.91
N GLN A 46 8.07 -9.05 -7.24
CA GLN A 46 7.38 -10.11 -6.50
C GLN A 46 6.99 -11.19 -7.49
N GLY A 47 6.87 -12.43 -7.00
CA GLY A 47 6.33 -13.54 -7.77
C GLY A 47 4.83 -13.37 -8.07
N CYS A 48 4.05 -14.44 -7.95
CA CYS A 48 2.62 -14.42 -8.25
C CYS A 48 1.87 -13.32 -7.46
N ARG A 49 1.40 -12.27 -8.17
CA ARG A 49 0.68 -11.12 -7.59
C ARG A 49 -0.83 -11.34 -7.68
N SER A 50 -1.47 -11.63 -6.56
CA SER A 50 -2.91 -11.93 -6.48
C SER A 50 -3.66 -11.10 -5.44
N VAL A 51 -2.96 -10.53 -4.46
CA VAL A 51 -3.57 -9.86 -3.31
C VAL A 51 -3.70 -8.35 -3.58
N PRO A 52 -4.92 -7.77 -3.60
CA PRO A 52 -5.08 -6.34 -3.82
C PRO A 52 -4.63 -5.51 -2.61
N ILE A 53 -3.87 -4.46 -2.87
CA ILE A 53 -3.56 -3.38 -1.93
C ILE A 53 -3.92 -2.04 -2.56
N SER A 54 -4.53 -1.14 -1.80
CA SER A 54 -4.92 0.19 -2.30
C SER A 54 -4.71 1.30 -1.29
N TRP A 55 -4.44 2.50 -1.75
CA TRP A 55 -4.28 3.70 -0.93
C TRP A 55 -4.70 4.94 -1.70
N ASN A 56 -5.01 6.02 -0.98
CA ASN A 56 -5.40 7.29 -1.56
C ASN A 56 -4.26 8.29 -1.45
N HIS A 57 -3.85 8.89 -2.57
CA HIS A 57 -3.09 10.14 -2.51
C HIS A 57 -4.04 11.31 -2.24
N MET A 58 -3.63 12.26 -1.39
CA MET A 58 -4.42 13.47 -1.14
C MET A 58 -3.61 14.75 -1.44
N PRO A 59 -4.11 15.65 -2.29
CA PRO A 59 -5.15 15.40 -3.30
C PRO A 59 -4.61 14.43 -4.36
N GLY A 60 -5.44 13.51 -4.85
CA GLY A 60 -5.01 12.55 -5.86
C GLY A 60 -5.94 11.35 -6.05
N PRO A 61 -5.65 10.51 -7.05
CA PRO A 61 -6.43 9.31 -7.33
C PRO A 61 -6.16 8.22 -6.28
N LYS A 62 -7.12 7.31 -6.17
CA LYS A 62 -6.91 6.04 -5.48
C LYS A 62 -5.99 5.16 -6.31
N ILE A 63 -4.88 4.72 -5.73
CA ILE A 63 -4.00 3.72 -6.32
C ILE A 63 -4.44 2.35 -5.85
N THR A 64 -4.53 1.39 -6.78
CA THR A 64 -4.75 -0.03 -6.47
C THR A 64 -3.70 -0.85 -7.19
N ARG A 65 -3.00 -1.71 -6.45
CA ARG A 65 -1.98 -2.63 -6.97
C ARG A 65 -2.27 -4.05 -6.49
N LYS A 66 -1.59 -5.02 -7.09
CA LYS A 66 -1.58 -6.41 -6.64
C LYS A 66 -0.19 -6.76 -6.13
N ILE A 67 -0.13 -7.39 -4.96
CA ILE A 67 1.08 -7.90 -4.35
C ILE A 67 0.98 -9.42 -4.19
N SER A 68 2.11 -10.07 -3.93
CA SER A 68 2.15 -11.50 -3.63
C SER A 68 1.55 -11.81 -2.26
N THR A 69 1.08 -13.03 -2.07
CA THR A 69 0.59 -13.50 -0.77
C THR A 69 1.68 -13.41 0.30
N GLY A 70 2.93 -13.73 -0.03
CA GLY A 70 4.05 -13.60 0.90
C GLY A 70 4.27 -12.16 1.35
N THR A 71 4.24 -11.22 0.41
CA THR A 71 4.34 -9.78 0.71
C THR A 71 3.16 -9.29 1.56
N ALA A 72 1.95 -9.75 1.26
CA ALA A 72 0.76 -9.41 2.06
C ALA A 72 0.89 -9.89 3.50
N LEU A 73 1.35 -11.13 3.71
CA LEU A 73 1.57 -11.68 5.05
C LEU A 73 2.70 -10.96 5.79
N HIS A 74 3.78 -10.61 5.10
CA HIS A 74 4.88 -9.83 5.67
C HIS A 74 4.42 -8.44 6.12
N ILE A 75 3.67 -7.74 5.26
CA ILE A 75 3.06 -6.43 5.58
C ILE A 75 2.12 -6.55 6.80
N LEU A 76 1.31 -7.61 6.87
CA LEU A 76 0.42 -7.82 8.01
C LEU A 76 1.17 -8.15 9.29
N GLY A 77 2.24 -8.93 9.22
CA GLY A 77 3.12 -9.20 10.36
C GLY A 77 3.70 -7.90 10.91
N TRP A 78 4.35 -7.13 10.03
CA TRP A 78 4.95 -5.86 10.40
C TRP A 78 3.91 -4.88 10.96
N ALA A 79 2.76 -4.73 10.30
CA ALA A 79 1.70 -3.85 10.77
C ALA A 79 1.08 -4.29 12.11
N LYS A 80 1.08 -5.59 12.44
CA LYS A 80 0.66 -6.08 13.76
C LYS A 80 1.68 -5.73 14.83
N GLU A 81 2.97 -5.96 14.56
CA GLU A 81 4.06 -5.68 15.49
C GLU A 81 4.12 -4.19 15.85
N GLU A 82 3.92 -3.32 14.86
CA GLU A 82 3.96 -1.88 15.03
C GLU A 82 2.62 -1.25 15.46
N GLY A 83 1.55 -2.06 15.58
CA GLY A 83 0.21 -1.57 15.96
C GLY A 83 -0.44 -0.64 14.92
N TRP A 84 -0.14 -0.83 13.63
CA TRP A 84 -0.70 -0.04 12.52
C TRP A 84 -2.07 -0.54 12.04
N ILE A 85 -2.50 -1.71 12.49
CA ILE A 85 -3.83 -2.26 12.16
C ILE A 85 -4.88 -1.56 13.03
N GLU A 86 -5.85 -0.91 12.38
CA GLU A 86 -7.05 -0.37 13.02
C GLU A 86 -8.26 -1.30 12.92
#